data_AF-A0A965ZA80-F1
#
_entry.id   AF-A0A965ZA80-F1
#
_cell.length_a   1.000
_cell.length_b   1.000
_cell.length_c   1.000
_cell.angle_alpha   90.00
_cell.angle_beta   90.00
_cell.angle_gamma   90.00
#
_symmetry.space_group_name_H-M   'P 1'
#
loop_
_entity.id
_entity.type
_entity.pdbx_description
1 polymer ?
#
loop_
_entity_poly.entity_id
_entity_poly.type
_entity_poly.pdbx_seq_one_letter_code
_entity_poly.pdbx_strand_id
1 'polypeptide(L)'
;MEVHSYWGPGLIESIYEKSLAHELGLQGIEVKRQVRLDLKYKDLVLDDVFALDLIVEGIVIIELKVVKELAPIHEAQLMTYMNLTNCKVGLLINFNVLKLKDGIRRLSLS
;
A
#
# COMPACT_ATOMS: atom_id res chain seq x y z
N MET A 1 -12.02 7.79 0.61
CA MET A 1 -13.49 7.83 0.74
C MET A 1 -14.13 7.51 -0.60
N GLU A 2 -13.88 8.29 -1.65
CA GLU A 2 -14.51 8.09 -2.97
C GLU A 2 -14.39 6.66 -3.53
N VAL A 3 -13.19 6.09 -3.62
CA VAL A 3 -12.98 4.73 -4.15
C VAL A 3 -13.79 3.65 -3.42
N HIS A 4 -13.84 3.70 -2.08
CA HIS A 4 -14.61 2.74 -1.28
C HIS A 4 -16.13 3.03 -1.37
N SER A 5 -16.52 4.30 -1.42
CA SER A 5 -17.91 4.72 -1.60
C SER A 5 -18.48 4.32 -2.96
N TYR A 6 -17.67 4.41 -4.02
CA TYR A 6 -18.07 4.06 -5.38
C TYR A 6 -18.18 2.55 -5.58
N TRP A 7 -17.14 1.79 -5.19
CA TRP A 7 -17.10 0.34 -5.43
C TRP A 7 -17.80 -0.49 -4.36
N GLY A 8 -17.82 -0.02 -3.11
CA GLY A 8 -18.09 -0.88 -1.96
C GLY A 8 -17.02 -1.96 -1.77
N PRO A 9 -17.18 -2.84 -0.77
CA PRO A 9 -16.32 -4.01 -0.57
C PRO A 9 -16.64 -5.14 -1.56
N GLY A 10 -15.68 -6.02 -1.83
CA GLY A 10 -15.88 -7.27 -2.57
C GLY A 10 -15.14 -7.40 -3.89
N LEU A 11 -14.38 -6.37 -4.30
CA LEU A 11 -13.52 -6.44 -5.47
C LEU A 11 -12.10 -6.92 -5.11
N ILE A 12 -11.29 -7.24 -6.11
CA ILE A 12 -9.89 -7.60 -5.93
C ILE A 12 -9.00 -6.37 -5.69
N GLU A 13 -7.88 -6.56 -5.00
CA GLU A 13 -6.94 -5.48 -4.61
C GLU A 13 -6.53 -4.58 -5.79
N SER A 14 -6.24 -5.16 -6.95
CA SER A 14 -5.78 -4.41 -8.13
C SER A 14 -6.79 -3.40 -8.69
N ILE A 15 -8.10 -3.59 -8.42
CA ILE A 15 -9.13 -2.60 -8.80
C ILE A 15 -9.07 -1.40 -7.87
N TYR A 16 -8.94 -1.63 -6.56
CA TYR A 16 -8.80 -0.56 -5.59
C TYR A 16 -7.48 0.20 -5.77
N GLU A 17 -6.39 -0.49 -6.09
CA GLU A 17 -5.08 0.11 -6.38
C GLU A 17 -5.17 1.09 -7.56
N LYS A 18 -5.69 0.63 -8.71
CA LYS A 18 -5.86 1.46 -9.91
C LYS A 18 -6.77 2.66 -9.64
N SER A 19 -7.86 2.43 -8.93
CA SER A 19 -8.84 3.48 -8.62
C SER A 19 -8.25 4.53 -7.68
N LEU A 20 -7.53 4.11 -6.63
CA LEU A 20 -6.92 5.03 -5.68
C LEU A 20 -5.80 5.85 -6.32
N ALA A 21 -4.97 5.24 -7.16
CA ALA A 21 -3.96 5.97 -7.91
C ALA A 21 -4.56 7.00 -8.87
N HIS A 22 -5.66 6.66 -9.56
CA HIS A 22 -6.38 7.59 -10.40
C HIS A 22 -6.91 8.79 -9.59
N GLU A 23 -7.52 8.52 -8.44
CA GLU A 23 -8.16 9.55 -7.61
C GLU A 23 -7.18 10.52 -6.96
N LEU A 24 -6.00 10.02 -6.59
CA LEU A 24 -4.88 10.86 -6.16
C LEU A 24 -4.33 11.68 -7.34
N GLY A 25 -4.24 11.08 -8.53
CA GLY A 25 -3.81 11.78 -9.75
C GLY A 25 -4.75 12.92 -10.16
N LEU A 26 -6.07 12.75 -10.01
CA LEU A 26 -7.05 13.83 -10.23
C LEU A 26 -6.84 15.04 -9.30
N GLN A 27 -6.20 14.83 -8.15
CA GLN A 27 -5.84 15.88 -7.19
C GLN A 27 -4.43 16.43 -7.42
N GLY A 28 -3.74 16.01 -8.47
CA GLY A 28 -2.37 16.43 -8.80
C GLY A 28 -1.29 15.81 -7.92
N ILE A 29 -1.61 14.72 -7.21
CA ILE A 29 -0.66 14.00 -6.34
C ILE A 29 0.11 12.97 -7.17
N GLU A 30 1.44 12.97 -7.08
CA GLU A 30 2.30 12.00 -7.74
C GLU A 30 2.16 10.63 -7.07
N VAL A 31 1.84 9.61 -7.87
CA VAL A 31 1.72 8.22 -7.42
C VAL A 31 2.46 7.29 -8.35
N LYS A 32 3.42 6.54 -7.80
CA LYS A 32 4.06 5.41 -8.48
C LYS A 32 3.37 4.13 -8.04
N ARG A 33 3.02 3.28 -9.00
CA ARG A 33 2.29 2.02 -8.78
C ARG A 33 3.21 0.83 -9.00
N GLN A 34 2.98 -0.27 -8.28
CA GLN A 34 3.67 -1.55 -8.49
C GLN A 34 5.18 -1.37 -8.49
N VAL A 35 5.70 -0.60 -7.53
CA VAL A 35 7.13 -0.24 -7.45
C VAL A 35 7.91 -1.46 -7.03
N ARG A 36 8.82 -1.90 -7.92
CA ARG A 36 9.66 -3.07 -7.66
C ARG A 36 10.82 -2.71 -6.74
N LEU A 37 11.08 -3.59 -5.77
CA LEU A 37 12.18 -3.47 -4.83
C LEU A 37 13.11 -4.67 -4.92
N ASP A 38 14.40 -4.37 -4.88
CA ASP A 38 15.44 -5.37 -4.75
C ASP A 38 15.67 -5.71 -3.27
N LEU A 39 16.07 -6.96 -3.02
CA LEU A 39 16.50 -7.43 -1.72
C LEU A 39 17.95 -7.89 -1.78
N LYS A 40 18.72 -7.49 -0.77
CA LYS A 40 20.07 -8.02 -0.58
C LYS A 40 20.04 -9.19 0.41
N TYR A 41 20.39 -10.39 -0.07
CA TYR A 41 20.64 -11.55 0.76
C TYR A 41 22.14 -11.89 0.75
N LYS A 42 22.87 -11.45 1.78
CA LYS A 42 24.34 -11.54 1.85
C LYS A 42 24.98 -10.86 0.64
N ASP A 43 25.66 -11.62 -0.22
CA ASP A 43 26.32 -11.12 -1.43
C ASP A 43 25.44 -11.24 -2.68
N LEU A 44 24.24 -11.81 -2.56
CA LEU A 44 23.28 -11.94 -3.65
C LEU A 44 22.28 -10.79 -3.62
N VAL A 45 22.12 -10.11 -4.76
CA VAL A 45 20.98 -9.24 -5.03
C VAL A 45 19.88 -10.10 -5.62
N LEU A 46 18.74 -10.11 -4.95
CA LEU A 46 17.49 -10.66 -5.44
C LEU A 46 16.73 -9.48 -6.06
N ASP A 47 16.69 -9.43 -7.37
CA ASP A 47 16.03 -8.40 -8.15
C ASP A 47 14.52 -8.64 -8.26
N ASP A 48 13.74 -7.56 -8.35
CA ASP A 48 12.30 -7.61 -8.66
C ASP A 48 11.44 -8.48 -7.70
N VAL A 49 11.85 -8.61 -6.43
CA VAL A 49 11.23 -9.58 -5.49
C VAL A 49 9.89 -9.09 -4.95
N PHE A 50 9.75 -7.80 -4.73
CA PHE A 50 8.54 -7.21 -4.16
C PHE A 50 7.99 -6.13 -5.07
N ALA A 51 6.67 -6.09 -5.21
CA ALA A 51 5.97 -4.97 -5.81
C ALA A 51 5.13 -4.28 -4.73
N LEU A 52 5.49 -3.04 -4.41
CA LEU A 52 4.69 -2.18 -3.56
C LEU A 52 3.47 -1.71 -4.33
N ASP A 53 2.31 -1.70 -3.70
CA ASP A 53 1.09 -1.24 -4.38
C ASP A 53 1.25 0.22 -4.84
N LEU A 54 1.48 1.15 -3.91
CA LEU A 54 1.66 2.57 -4.22
C LEU A 54 2.79 3.23 -3.39
N ILE A 55 3.53 4.13 -4.04
CA ILE A 55 4.34 5.18 -3.39
C ILE A 55 3.79 6.54 -3.79
N VAL A 56 3.40 7.33 -2.79
CA VAL A 56 2.81 8.66 -2.95
C VAL A 56 3.85 9.72 -2.62
N GLU A 57 4.08 10.66 -3.54
CA GLU A 57 5.04 11.78 -3.41
C GLU A 57 6.48 11.34 -3.03
N GLY A 58 6.82 10.06 -3.26
CA GLY A 58 8.10 9.48 -2.85
C GLY A 58 8.31 9.35 -1.33
N ILE A 59 7.30 9.62 -0.50
CA ILE A 59 7.44 9.73 0.96
C ILE A 59 6.45 8.89 1.78
N VAL A 60 5.37 8.41 1.14
CA VAL A 60 4.35 7.56 1.78
C VAL A 60 4.17 6.28 0.99
N ILE A 61 4.22 5.14 1.67
CA ILE A 61 3.83 3.84 1.09
C ILE A 61 2.36 3.58 1.41
N ILE A 62 1.61 3.08 0.44
CA ILE A 62 0.27 2.55 0.65
C ILE A 62 0.25 1.09 0.18
N GLU A 63 -0.11 0.19 1.09
CA GLU A 63 -0.36 -1.23 0.85
C GLU A 63 -1.87 -1.51 0.98
N LEU A 64 -2.45 -2.15 -0.02
CA LEU A 64 -3.86 -2.46 -0.07
C LEU A 64 -4.11 -3.91 0.28
N LYS A 65 -5.24 -4.16 0.94
CA LYS A 65 -5.70 -5.49 1.26
C LYS A 65 -7.20 -5.66 1.00
N VAL A 66 -7.61 -6.87 0.63
CA VAL A 66 -9.02 -7.29 0.62
C VAL A 66 -9.12 -8.58 1.42
N VAL A 67 -9.09 -8.44 2.74
CA VAL A 67 -9.03 -9.56 3.69
C VAL A 67 -10.08 -9.41 4.77
N LYS A 68 -10.46 -10.51 5.44
CA LYS A 68 -11.43 -10.44 6.56
C LYS A 68 -10.94 -9.49 7.66
N GLU A 69 -9.66 -9.57 8.00
CA GLU A 69 -9.04 -8.74 9.02
C GLU A 69 -7.55 -8.51 8.71
N LEU A 70 -7.03 -7.36 9.14
CA LEU A 70 -5.60 -7.10 9.05
C LEU A 70 -4.85 -7.87 10.13
N ALA A 71 -4.03 -8.82 9.70
CA ALA A 71 -3.15 -9.60 10.56
C ALA A 71 -1.80 -8.87 10.80
N PRO A 72 -1.10 -9.15 11.93
CA PRO A 72 0.21 -8.56 12.21
C PRO A 72 1.26 -8.75 11.11
N ILE A 73 1.16 -9.83 10.33
CA ILE A 73 2.06 -10.07 9.20
C ILE A 73 1.97 -9.01 8.10
N HIS A 74 0.80 -8.40 7.91
CA HIS A 74 0.62 -7.32 6.92
C HIS A 74 1.34 -6.03 7.37
N GLU A 75 1.36 -5.75 8.68
CA GLU A 75 2.12 -4.63 9.24
C GLU A 75 3.62 -4.89 9.14
N ALA A 76 4.06 -6.11 9.45
CA ALA A 76 5.45 -6.51 9.30
C ALA A 76 5.95 -6.33 7.86
N GLN A 77 5.14 -6.75 6.88
CA GLN A 77 5.42 -6.54 5.46
C GLN A 77 5.57 -5.06 5.11
N LEU A 78 4.61 -4.22 5.52
CA LEU A 78 4.66 -2.77 5.30
C LEU A 78 5.91 -2.14 5.95
N MET A 79 6.28 -2.55 7.17
CA MET A 79 7.51 -2.06 7.81
C MET A 79 8.77 -2.45 7.03
N THR A 80 8.84 -3.67 6.46
CA THR A 80 9.95 -4.06 5.58
C THR A 80 10.06 -3.10 4.40
N TYR A 81 8.95 -2.79 3.76
CA TYR A 81 8.89 -1.87 2.62
C TYR A 81 9.30 -0.45 2.97
N MET A 82 8.84 0.05 4.11
CA MET A 82 9.23 1.36 4.63
C MET A 82 10.75 1.45 4.86
N ASN A 83 11.35 0.41 5.44
CA ASN A 83 12.80 0.36 5.66
C ASN A 83 13.61 0.30 4.34
N LEU A 84 13.14 -0.47 3.35
CA LEU A 84 13.84 -0.61 2.06
C LEU A 84 13.79 0.67 1.21
N THR A 85 12.74 1.48 1.35
CA THR A 85 12.53 2.69 0.56
C THR A 85 12.88 3.98 1.31
N ASN A 86 13.26 3.90 2.59
CA ASN A 86 13.41 5.05 3.50
C ASN A 86 12.14 5.91 3.67
N CYS A 87 10.95 5.37 3.36
CA CYS A 87 9.68 6.06 3.62
C CYS A 87 9.33 5.97 5.11
N LYS A 88 9.12 7.12 5.75
CA LYS A 88 8.82 7.17 7.20
C LYS A 88 7.36 6.89 7.54
N VAL A 89 6.45 6.98 6.55
CA VAL A 89 5.01 6.79 6.75
C VAL A 89 4.50 5.70 5.83
N GLY A 90 3.75 4.77 6.41
CA GLY A 90 3.09 3.68 5.69
C GLY A 90 1.61 3.62 6.05
N LEU A 91 0.76 3.34 5.06
CA LEU A 91 -0.66 3.10 5.23
C LEU A 91 -0.99 1.69 4.76
N LEU A 92 -1.65 0.93 5.61
CA LEU A 92 -2.25 -0.34 5.27
C LEU A 92 -3.76 -0.14 5.20
N ILE A 93 -4.37 -0.38 4.04
CA ILE A 93 -5.78 -0.09 3.79
C ILE A 93 -6.51 -1.37 3.37
N ASN A 94 -7.34 -1.90 4.27
CA ASN A 94 -8.25 -2.99 3.96
C ASN A 94 -9.56 -2.45 3.38
N PHE A 95 -9.87 -2.81 2.14
CA PHE A 95 -11.12 -2.43 1.48
C PHE A 95 -12.29 -3.37 1.79
N ASN A 96 -12.05 -4.54 2.39
CA ASN A 96 -13.09 -5.48 2.77
C ASN A 96 -13.71 -5.16 4.15
N VAL A 97 -14.22 -3.93 4.28
CA VAL A 97 -14.86 -3.40 5.49
C VAL A 97 -16.11 -2.60 5.12
N LEU A 98 -17.07 -2.50 6.05
CA LEU A 98 -18.28 -1.70 5.84
C LEU A 98 -18.00 -0.19 5.82
N LYS A 99 -17.03 0.27 6.64
CA LYS A 99 -16.58 1.66 6.67
C LYS A 99 -15.07 1.69 6.52
N LEU A 100 -14.56 2.37 5.49
CA LEU A 100 -13.12 2.37 5.18
C LEU A 100 -12.23 2.76 6.36
N LYS A 101 -12.67 3.68 7.22
CA LYS A 101 -11.92 4.10 8.41
C LYS A 101 -11.57 2.94 9.36
N ASP A 102 -12.37 1.87 9.38
CA ASP A 102 -12.16 0.70 10.24
C ASP A 102 -11.11 -0.26 9.62
N GLY A 103 -10.77 -0.06 8.34
CA GLY A 103 -9.78 -0.83 7.60
C GLY A 103 -8.42 -0.14 7.43
N ILE A 104 -8.22 1.08 7.96
CA ILE A 104 -6.96 1.82 7.81
C ILE A 104 -6.09 1.63 9.04
N ARG A 105 -4.82 1.26 8.82
CA ARG A 105 -3.76 1.32 9.82
C ARG A 105 -2.62 2.20 9.32
N ARG A 106 -2.12 3.07 10.19
CA ARG A 106 -0.97 3.93 9.91
C ARG A 106 0.22 3.43 10.72
N LEU A 107 1.34 3.24 10.05
CA LEU A 107 2.64 2.99 10.67
C LEU A 107 3.55 4.20 10.48
N SER A 108 4.45 4.41 11.42
CA SER A 108 5.45 5.47 11.35
C SER A 108 6.77 4.96 11.92
N LEU A 109 7.84 5.07 11.14
CA LEU A 109 9.20 4.79 11.61
C LEU A 109 9.77 6.04 12.27
N SER A 110 10.45 5.86 13.40
CA SER A 110 11.20 6.90 14.10
C SER A 110 12.43 7.33 13.32
#